data_AF-A0A1V6HBZ6-F1
#
_entry.id   AF-A0A1V6HBZ6-F1
#
_cell.length_a   1.000
_cell.length_b   1.000
_cell.length_c   1.000
_cell.angle_alpha   90.00
_cell.angle_beta   90.00
_cell.angle_gamma   90.00
#
_symmetry.space_group_name_H-M   'P 1'
#
loop_
_entity.id
_entity.type
_entity.pdbx_description
1 polymer ?
#
loop_
_entity_poly.entity_id
_entity_poly.type
_entity_poly.pdbx_seq_one_letter_code
_entity_poly.pdbx_strand_id
1 'polypeptide(L)'
;MSFNVQIHPDIDGEETEEEKKPAGQGGDSYQNGHGETIYTMDQFLSANKGLTRSEIINQRQDRSKTFLGSQPGGPNMRYVVNPHDGRVLDMRHMLVVGKQPAAVGNLLEVFQWSIGQASGMDPQDFYSNGVGYQFYMQYSGIQNLFYPSTFTDQMRNFFYSPRVIYNW
;
A
#
# COMPACT_ATOMS: atom_id res chain seq x y z
N MET A 1 70.95 -14.75 -2.68
CA MET A 1 70.89 -14.11 -4.02
C MET A 1 69.96 -14.94 -4.88
N SER A 2 69.11 -14.24 -5.64
CA SER A 2 68.10 -14.73 -6.59
C SER A 2 66.88 -15.40 -5.97
N PHE A 3 65.67 -14.87 -6.26
CA PHE A 3 64.71 -15.50 -7.18
C PHE A 3 63.72 -14.42 -7.66
N ASN A 4 63.63 -14.28 -8.98
CA ASN A 4 62.58 -13.58 -9.70
C ASN A 4 61.42 -14.58 -9.96
N VAL A 5 60.28 -14.09 -10.48
CA VAL A 5 59.12 -14.82 -11.07
C VAL A 5 57.94 -14.96 -10.08
N GLN A 6 56.65 -14.70 -10.37
CA GLN A 6 55.86 -14.38 -11.58
C GLN A 6 54.65 -13.51 -11.12
N ILE A 7 54.19 -12.57 -11.93
CA ILE A 7 52.84 -11.98 -11.79
C ILE A 7 51.88 -12.86 -12.59
N HIS A 8 50.79 -13.32 -11.96
CA HIS A 8 49.52 -13.60 -12.63
C HIS A 8 48.38 -13.23 -11.66
N PRO A 9 47.35 -12.49 -12.12
CA PRO A 9 46.23 -12.02 -11.29
C PRO A 9 45.13 -13.08 -11.31
N ASP A 10 44.47 -13.36 -10.18
CA ASP A 10 43.16 -14.00 -10.22
C ASP A 10 42.35 -13.70 -8.94
N ILE A 11 41.38 -12.81 -9.14
CA ILE A 11 39.99 -12.92 -8.63
C ILE A 11 39.84 -12.86 -7.11
N ASP A 12 39.94 -11.63 -6.60
CA ASP A 12 39.42 -11.22 -5.31
C ASP A 12 37.88 -11.25 -5.41
N GLY A 13 37.27 -12.22 -4.72
CA GLY A 13 35.83 -12.36 -4.64
C GLY A 13 35.18 -11.11 -4.04
N GLU A 14 34.09 -10.67 -4.66
CA GLU A 14 33.11 -9.77 -4.08
C GLU A 14 32.63 -10.33 -2.74
N GLU A 15 33.19 -9.81 -1.64
CA GLU A 15 32.46 -9.78 -0.37
C GLU A 15 31.36 -8.73 -0.52
N THR A 16 30.14 -9.21 -0.75
CA THR A 16 28.93 -8.40 -0.68
C THR A 16 28.81 -7.81 0.71
N GLU A 17 29.10 -6.52 0.86
CA GLU A 17 28.77 -5.75 2.05
C GLU A 17 27.24 -5.75 2.23
N GLU A 18 26.74 -6.61 3.11
CA GLU A 18 25.41 -6.45 3.70
C GLU A 18 25.39 -5.13 4.48
N GLU A 19 24.81 -4.10 3.86
CA GLU A 19 24.57 -2.81 4.49
C GLU A 19 23.60 -2.98 5.67
N LYS A 20 24.18 -3.19 6.86
CA LYS A 20 23.49 -3.22 8.14
C LYS A 20 22.99 -1.80 8.45
N LYS A 21 21.75 -1.50 8.07
CA LYS A 21 21.11 -0.21 8.37
C LYS A 21 21.06 0.02 9.90
N PRO A 22 21.50 1.19 10.39
CA PRO A 22 21.55 1.46 11.82
C PRO A 22 20.15 1.66 12.39
N ALA A 23 19.93 1.10 13.57
CA ALA A 23 18.74 1.32 14.37
C ALA A 23 18.68 2.78 14.84
N GLY A 24 17.56 3.45 14.57
CA GLY A 24 17.23 4.76 15.13
C GLY A 24 17.45 5.94 14.19
N GLN A 25 16.62 6.07 13.16
CA GLN A 25 16.38 7.35 12.48
C GLN A 25 14.87 7.59 12.44
N GLY A 26 14.46 8.83 12.72
CA GLY A 26 13.07 9.26 12.56
C GLY A 26 12.62 9.08 11.12
N GLY A 27 12.14 7.88 10.82
CA GLY A 27 11.65 7.50 9.50
C GLY A 27 10.39 8.28 9.19
N ASP A 28 10.24 8.68 7.93
CA ASP A 28 8.99 9.23 7.41
C ASP A 28 7.85 8.32 7.87
N SER A 29 6.93 8.85 8.69
CA SER A 29 5.81 8.08 9.24
C SER A 29 4.91 7.50 8.15
N TYR A 30 5.06 7.98 6.91
CA TYR A 30 4.35 7.48 5.74
C TYR A 30 5.11 6.39 4.97
N GLN A 31 6.29 5.95 5.41
CA GLN A 31 7.10 4.90 4.77
C GLN A 31 7.16 3.57 5.54
N ASN A 32 6.28 3.37 6.52
CA ASN A 32 6.32 2.22 7.40
C ASN A 32 5.79 0.92 6.75
N GLY A 33 6.67 -0.02 6.36
CA GLY A 33 6.24 -1.34 5.90
C GLY A 33 5.92 -2.35 7.01
N HIS A 34 6.02 -1.95 8.29
CA HIS A 34 5.94 -2.83 9.47
C HIS A 34 6.79 -4.12 9.36
N GLY A 35 7.94 -4.05 8.67
CA GLY A 35 8.84 -5.18 8.42
C GLY A 35 8.42 -6.12 7.28
N GLU A 36 7.33 -5.81 6.56
CA GLU A 36 6.93 -6.54 5.35
C GLU A 36 7.47 -5.85 4.08
N THR A 37 7.53 -6.60 2.99
CA THR A 37 7.96 -6.09 1.68
C THR A 37 7.03 -4.98 1.17
N ILE A 38 7.63 -3.89 0.68
CA ILE A 38 6.93 -2.80 0.01
C ILE A 38 7.01 -3.02 -1.50
N TYR A 39 5.86 -3.01 -2.17
CA TYR A 39 5.73 -3.23 -3.61
C TYR A 39 5.41 -1.92 -4.35
N THR A 40 5.62 -1.89 -5.66
CA THR A 40 5.10 -0.81 -6.51
C THR A 40 3.62 -1.02 -6.85
N MET A 41 2.90 0.06 -7.19
CA MET A 41 1.52 -0.05 -7.64
C MET A 41 1.39 -0.93 -8.90
N ASP A 42 2.34 -0.85 -9.84
CA ASP A 42 2.32 -1.73 -11.02
C ASP A 42 2.51 -3.22 -10.66
N GLN A 43 3.36 -3.54 -9.68
CA GLN A 43 3.49 -4.91 -9.17
C GLN A 43 2.18 -5.40 -8.55
N PHE A 44 1.54 -4.56 -7.73
CA PHE A 44 0.26 -4.87 -7.11
C PHE A 44 -0.82 -5.12 -8.17
N LEU A 45 -0.96 -4.23 -9.14
CA LEU A 45 -1.96 -4.34 -10.21
C LEU A 45 -1.72 -5.58 -11.08
N SER A 46 -0.46 -5.89 -11.39
CA SER A 46 -0.10 -7.04 -12.21
C SER A 46 -0.39 -8.36 -11.51
N ALA A 47 -0.05 -8.46 -10.22
CA ALA A 47 -0.28 -9.67 -9.42
C ALA A 47 -1.76 -9.96 -9.17
N ASN A 48 -2.62 -8.93 -9.21
CA ASN A 48 -4.05 -9.04 -8.94
C ASN A 48 -4.93 -8.90 -10.19
N LYS A 49 -4.33 -8.90 -11.39
CA LYS A 49 -5.04 -8.66 -12.65
C LYS A 49 -6.16 -9.67 -12.84
N GLY A 50 -7.36 -9.16 -13.11
CA GLY A 50 -8.57 -9.98 -13.34
C GLY A 50 -9.25 -10.48 -12.07
N LEU A 51 -8.68 -10.24 -10.89
CA LEU A 51 -9.33 -10.52 -9.62
C LEU A 51 -10.32 -9.42 -9.26
N THR A 52 -11.43 -9.82 -8.64
CA THR A 52 -12.36 -8.92 -7.99
C THR A 52 -11.76 -8.40 -6.68
N ARG A 53 -12.28 -7.28 -6.18
CA ARG A 53 -11.94 -6.77 -4.84
C ARG A 53 -12.06 -7.86 -3.77
N SER A 54 -13.13 -8.67 -3.83
CA SER A 54 -13.39 -9.71 -2.83
C SER A 54 -12.27 -10.74 -2.80
N GLU A 55 -11.81 -11.18 -3.96
CA GLU A 55 -10.69 -12.11 -4.06
C GLU A 55 -9.40 -11.50 -3.51
N ILE A 56 -9.15 -10.21 -3.80
CA ILE A 56 -7.95 -9.49 -3.33
C ILE A 56 -7.93 -9.34 -1.81
N ILE A 57 -9.02 -8.88 -1.18
CA ILE A 57 -9.05 -8.64 0.28
C ILE A 57 -9.07 -9.94 1.11
N ASN A 58 -9.35 -11.08 0.48
CA ASN A 58 -9.39 -12.38 1.15
C ASN A 58 -8.14 -13.23 0.92
N GLN A 59 -7.08 -12.68 0.30
CA GLN A 59 -5.82 -13.40 0.10
C GLN A 59 -5.12 -13.76 1.43
N ARG A 60 -5.21 -12.87 2.42
CA ARG A 60 -4.80 -13.13 3.79
C ARG A 60 -5.99 -13.52 4.65
N GLN A 61 -5.75 -14.46 5.56
CA GLN A 61 -6.74 -14.89 6.54
C GLN A 61 -7.19 -13.70 7.40
N ASP A 62 -8.51 -13.54 7.54
CA ASP A 62 -9.10 -12.65 8.54
C ASP A 62 -8.84 -13.21 9.95
N ARG A 63 -8.25 -12.38 10.81
CA ARG A 63 -7.93 -12.74 12.21
C ARG A 63 -8.71 -11.88 13.20
N SER A 64 -9.77 -11.24 12.73
CA SER A 64 -10.63 -10.40 13.55
C SER A 64 -11.20 -11.20 14.71
N LYS A 65 -10.96 -10.70 15.93
CA LYS A 65 -11.47 -11.25 17.17
C LYS A 65 -12.71 -10.51 17.66
N THR A 66 -12.98 -9.34 17.09
CA THR A 66 -14.16 -8.53 17.39
C THR A 66 -15.11 -8.52 16.21
N PHE A 67 -16.40 -8.35 16.49
CA PHE A 67 -17.45 -8.19 15.48
C PHE A 67 -17.20 -6.98 14.54
N LEU A 68 -16.39 -6.01 14.98
CA LEU A 68 -16.03 -4.83 14.20
C LEU A 68 -14.89 -5.06 13.21
N GLY A 69 -14.34 -6.27 13.12
CA GLY A 69 -13.22 -6.55 12.23
C GLY A 69 -11.89 -6.02 12.78
N SER A 70 -11.47 -6.45 13.98
CA SER A 70 -10.25 -5.94 14.62
C SER A 70 -8.96 -6.21 13.84
N GLN A 71 -8.97 -7.19 12.94
CA GLN A 71 -7.82 -7.55 12.13
C GLN A 71 -8.32 -8.18 10.84
N PRO A 72 -8.90 -7.37 9.94
CA PRO A 72 -9.48 -7.90 8.72
C PRO A 72 -8.40 -8.58 7.89
N GLY A 73 -8.81 -9.38 6.92
CA GLY A 73 -7.90 -9.95 5.91
C GLY A 73 -7.18 -8.85 5.11
N GLY A 74 -6.68 -9.20 3.94
CA GLY A 74 -6.12 -8.21 3.02
C GLY A 74 -5.36 -8.86 1.89
N PRO A 75 -4.83 -8.06 0.96
CA PRO A 75 -3.98 -8.56 -0.10
C PRO A 75 -2.66 -9.12 0.45
N ASN A 76 -2.08 -10.09 -0.24
CA ASN A 76 -0.74 -10.61 0.06
C ASN A 76 0.32 -9.51 -0.09
N MET A 77 0.16 -8.62 -1.07
CA MET A 77 0.94 -7.40 -1.21
C MET A 77 0.29 -6.29 -0.39
N ARG A 78 0.61 -6.22 0.92
CA ARG A 78 -0.04 -5.31 1.85
C ARG A 78 0.42 -3.87 1.71
N TYR A 79 1.72 -3.63 1.60
CA TYR A 79 2.27 -2.28 1.52
C TYR A 79 2.69 -1.96 0.10
N VAL A 80 2.17 -0.86 -0.43
CA VAL A 80 2.37 -0.45 -1.82
C VAL A 80 2.72 1.03 -1.89
N VAL A 81 3.76 1.39 -2.64
CA VAL A 81 4.08 2.79 -2.89
C VAL A 81 3.01 3.42 -3.78
N ASN A 82 2.42 4.52 -3.31
CA ASN A 82 1.54 5.34 -4.13
C ASN A 82 2.38 6.08 -5.18
N PRO A 83 2.11 5.88 -6.49
CA PRO A 83 2.89 6.52 -7.55
C PRO A 83 2.71 8.04 -7.61
N HIS A 84 1.70 8.61 -6.94
CA HIS A 84 1.44 10.06 -6.95
C HIS A 84 2.32 10.87 -6.01
N ASP A 85 2.62 10.34 -4.82
CA ASP A 85 3.31 11.09 -3.76
C ASP A 85 4.51 10.32 -3.15
N GLY A 86 4.73 9.07 -3.55
CA GLY A 86 5.82 8.23 -3.04
C GLY A 86 5.60 7.69 -1.62
N ARG A 87 4.44 7.94 -1.00
CA ARG A 87 4.10 7.42 0.33
C ARG A 87 3.69 5.95 0.24
N VAL A 88 3.82 5.22 1.35
CA VAL A 88 3.41 3.81 1.45
C VAL A 88 1.95 3.73 1.86
N LEU A 89 1.17 2.97 1.10
CA LEU A 89 -0.22 2.62 1.36
C LEU A 89 -0.30 1.24 1.99
N ASP A 90 -1.01 1.13 3.12
CA ASP A 90 -1.56 -0.14 3.57
C ASP A 90 -2.83 -0.45 2.76
N MET A 91 -2.69 -1.37 1.80
CA MET A 91 -3.77 -1.80 0.92
C MET A 91 -4.91 -2.50 1.66
N ARG A 92 -4.68 -3.04 2.86
CA ARG A 92 -5.76 -3.52 3.73
C ARG A 92 -6.67 -2.36 4.13
N HIS A 93 -6.09 -1.29 4.63
CA HIS A 93 -6.83 -0.10 5.08
C HIS A 93 -7.54 0.57 3.90
N MET A 94 -6.81 0.79 2.80
CA MET A 94 -7.35 1.38 1.57
C MET A 94 -8.52 0.57 1.00
N LEU A 95 -8.40 -0.77 0.91
CA LEU A 95 -9.42 -1.60 0.26
C LEU A 95 -10.55 -2.04 1.18
N VAL A 96 -10.28 -2.31 2.46
CA VAL A 96 -11.27 -2.87 3.40
C VAL A 96 -11.99 -1.75 4.15
N VAL A 97 -11.21 -0.87 4.80
CA VAL A 97 -11.74 0.17 5.69
C VAL A 97 -12.26 1.36 4.89
N GLY A 98 -11.59 1.73 3.79
CA GLY A 98 -12.04 2.79 2.88
C GLY A 98 -13.42 2.57 2.25
N LYS A 99 -13.99 1.35 2.30
CA LYS A 99 -15.29 1.01 1.68
C LYS A 99 -16.51 1.26 2.59
N GLN A 100 -16.38 1.92 3.75
CA GLN A 100 -17.54 2.10 4.64
C GLN A 100 -18.67 2.93 4.01
N PRO A 101 -19.95 2.61 4.34
CA PRO A 101 -21.10 2.88 3.48
C PRO A 101 -21.60 4.34 3.52
N ALA A 102 -22.43 4.66 2.53
CA ALA A 102 -23.04 5.94 2.14
C ALA A 102 -23.74 6.82 3.22
N ALA A 103 -23.59 6.54 4.52
CA ALA A 103 -24.20 7.31 5.61
C ALA A 103 -23.31 8.46 6.12
N VAL A 104 -22.09 8.59 5.62
CA VAL A 104 -21.11 9.60 6.06
C VAL A 104 -20.92 10.58 4.92
N GLY A 105 -21.75 11.62 4.92
CA GLY A 105 -21.98 12.51 3.78
C GLY A 105 -20.83 13.45 3.45
N ASN A 106 -19.76 13.43 4.26
CA ASN A 106 -18.61 14.30 4.08
C ASN A 106 -17.29 13.59 4.44
N LEU A 107 -16.24 13.87 3.65
CA LEU A 107 -14.85 13.45 3.91
C LEU A 107 -14.41 13.81 5.34
N LEU A 108 -14.88 14.95 5.85
CA LEU A 108 -14.61 15.41 7.22
C LEU A 108 -15.16 14.46 8.30
N GLU A 109 -16.27 13.78 8.08
CA GLU A 109 -16.86 12.86 9.07
C GLU A 109 -16.13 11.51 9.10
N VAL A 110 -15.65 11.01 7.95
CA VAL A 110 -14.75 9.83 7.90
C VAL A 110 -13.41 10.15 8.56
N PHE A 111 -12.90 11.36 8.33
CA PHE A 111 -11.72 11.84 9.03
C PHE A 111 -11.97 12.00 10.53
N GLN A 112 -13.09 12.59 10.96
CA GLN A 112 -13.42 12.67 12.40
C GLN A 112 -13.63 11.29 13.03
N TRP A 113 -14.24 10.33 12.32
CA TRP A 113 -14.40 8.96 12.80
C TRP A 113 -13.06 8.24 12.92
N SER A 114 -12.18 8.36 11.92
CA SER A 114 -10.82 7.81 11.98
C SER A 114 -9.95 8.53 13.02
N ILE A 115 -10.09 9.85 13.19
CA ILE A 115 -9.46 10.65 14.26
C ILE A 115 -10.00 10.24 15.64
N GLY A 116 -11.28 9.91 15.76
CA GLY A 116 -11.88 9.37 16.99
C GLY A 116 -11.30 8.00 17.37
N GLN A 117 -10.79 7.25 16.39
CA GLN A 117 -9.99 6.03 16.59
C GLN A 117 -8.47 6.33 16.66
N ALA A 118 -8.03 7.57 16.42
CA ALA A 118 -6.63 7.91 16.18
C ALA A 118 -5.75 8.08 17.41
N SER A 119 -6.28 7.98 18.64
CA SER A 119 -5.39 8.02 19.81
C SER A 119 -4.41 6.83 19.86
N GLY A 120 -4.55 5.83 18.97
CA GLY A 120 -3.58 4.77 18.73
C GLY A 120 -3.40 4.34 17.27
N MET A 121 -3.78 5.16 16.28
CA MET A 121 -3.67 4.80 14.85
C MET A 121 -2.35 5.30 14.25
N ASP A 122 -1.70 4.48 13.43
CA ASP A 122 -0.49 4.85 12.68
C ASP A 122 -0.85 5.92 11.61
N PRO A 123 -0.08 7.02 11.44
CA PRO A 123 -0.28 7.99 10.36
C PRO A 123 -0.43 7.38 8.96
N GLN A 124 0.21 6.23 8.69
CA GLN A 124 0.03 5.49 7.45
C GLN A 124 -1.39 4.94 7.28
N ASP A 125 -1.99 4.39 8.33
CA ASP A 125 -3.34 3.82 8.27
C ASP A 125 -4.35 4.92 7.96
N PHE A 126 -4.17 6.10 8.56
CA PHE A 126 -4.99 7.29 8.29
C PHE A 126 -4.88 7.74 6.82
N TYR A 127 -3.66 7.84 6.31
CA TYR A 127 -3.41 8.14 4.90
C TYR A 127 -4.07 7.12 3.96
N SER A 128 -3.89 5.83 4.24
CA SER A 128 -4.42 4.72 3.43
C SER A 128 -5.95 4.70 3.43
N ASN A 129 -6.58 4.97 4.57
CA ASN A 129 -8.04 5.11 4.69
C ASN A 129 -8.56 6.27 3.82
N GLY A 130 -7.90 7.42 3.86
CA GLY A 130 -8.27 8.59 3.06
C GLY A 130 -8.21 8.33 1.55
N VAL A 131 -7.12 7.70 1.09
CA VAL A 131 -6.96 7.28 -0.32
C VAL A 131 -8.04 6.27 -0.72
N GLY A 132 -8.36 5.31 0.16
CA GLY A 132 -9.45 4.36 -0.05
C GLY A 132 -10.81 5.02 -0.22
N TYR A 133 -11.15 5.97 0.65
CA TYR A 133 -12.43 6.68 0.57
C TYR A 133 -12.57 7.44 -0.75
N GLN A 134 -11.52 8.14 -1.20
CA GLN A 134 -11.53 8.84 -2.50
C GLN A 134 -11.75 7.88 -3.67
N PHE A 135 -11.07 6.74 -3.65
CA PHE A 135 -11.26 5.69 -4.64
C PHE A 135 -12.73 5.22 -4.67
N TYR A 136 -13.32 4.88 -3.52
CA TYR A 136 -14.71 4.43 -3.51
C TYR A 136 -15.71 5.53 -3.84
N MET A 137 -15.47 6.80 -3.51
CA MET A 137 -16.30 7.91 -3.98
C MET A 137 -16.32 7.99 -5.51
N GLN A 138 -15.16 7.88 -6.16
CA GLN A 138 -15.05 7.93 -7.62
C GLN A 138 -15.78 6.76 -8.30
N TYR A 139 -15.76 5.57 -7.71
CA TYR A 139 -16.29 4.33 -8.33
C TYR A 139 -17.58 3.79 -7.70
N SER A 140 -18.21 4.51 -6.76
CA SER A 140 -19.52 4.18 -6.17
C SER A 140 -20.71 4.64 -7.02
N GLY A 141 -20.48 5.39 -8.09
CA GLY A 141 -21.53 5.90 -8.98
C GLY A 141 -21.93 4.96 -10.12
N ILE A 142 -23.00 5.35 -10.84
CA ILE A 142 -23.59 4.68 -12.02
C ILE A 142 -22.59 4.45 -13.17
N GLN A 143 -21.36 4.98 -13.10
CA GLN A 143 -20.32 4.82 -14.13
C GLN A 143 -19.97 3.36 -14.43
N ASN A 144 -19.98 2.48 -13.43
CA ASN A 144 -19.75 1.03 -13.63
C ASN A 144 -20.89 0.32 -14.38
N LEU A 145 -22.06 0.96 -14.50
CA LEU A 145 -23.22 0.40 -15.21
C LEU A 145 -23.10 0.54 -16.73
N PHE A 146 -22.33 1.54 -17.21
CA PHE A 146 -22.20 1.84 -18.64
C PHE A 146 -20.80 1.57 -19.21
N TYR A 147 -19.78 1.43 -18.34
CA TYR A 147 -18.40 1.10 -18.74
C TYR A 147 -17.84 0.02 -17.80
N PRO A 148 -18.06 -1.27 -18.09
CA PRO A 148 -17.51 -2.34 -17.26
C PRO A 148 -15.99 -2.29 -17.33
N SER A 149 -15.36 -1.96 -16.21
CA SER A 149 -13.92 -2.00 -16.01
C SER A 149 -13.60 -3.00 -14.91
N THR A 150 -12.50 -3.75 -15.05
CA THR A 150 -12.09 -4.65 -13.97
C THR A 150 -11.69 -3.85 -12.74
N PHE A 151 -11.72 -4.47 -11.56
CA PHE A 151 -11.33 -3.78 -10.33
C PHE A 151 -9.89 -3.22 -10.41
N THR A 152 -8.97 -3.97 -11.00
CA THR A 152 -7.59 -3.52 -11.25
C THR A 152 -7.52 -2.38 -12.27
N ASP A 153 -8.42 -2.32 -13.26
CA ASP A 153 -8.46 -1.18 -14.18
C ASP A 153 -8.98 0.08 -13.49
N GLN A 154 -9.96 -0.04 -12.59
CA GLN A 154 -10.43 1.08 -11.75
C GLN A 154 -9.30 1.62 -10.88
N MET A 155 -8.53 0.73 -10.24
CA MET A 155 -7.37 1.12 -9.45
C MET A 155 -6.28 1.76 -10.32
N ARG A 156 -5.95 1.18 -11.48
CA ARG A 156 -5.00 1.77 -12.43
C ARG A 156 -5.44 3.18 -12.85
N ASN A 157 -6.71 3.34 -13.20
CA ASN A 157 -7.24 4.65 -13.58
C ASN A 157 -7.22 5.62 -12.40
N PHE A 158 -7.46 5.17 -11.16
CA PHE A 158 -7.37 6.03 -10.00
C PHE A 158 -5.94 6.52 -9.73
N PHE A 159 -4.97 5.61 -9.71
CA PHE A 159 -3.58 5.89 -9.34
C PHE A 159 -2.70 6.43 -10.48
N TYR A 160 -3.23 6.56 -11.69
CA TYR A 160 -2.48 7.11 -12.82
C TYR A 160 -3.27 8.16 -13.63
N SER A 161 -4.51 8.48 -13.22
CA SER A 161 -5.25 9.57 -13.85
C SER A 161 -4.84 10.91 -13.25
N PRO A 162 -4.60 11.94 -14.07
CA PRO A 162 -4.22 13.27 -13.62
C PRO A 162 -5.37 14.06 -12.95
N ARG A 163 -6.58 13.49 -12.86
CA ARG A 163 -7.75 14.17 -12.29
C ARG A 163 -7.80 14.00 -10.77
N VAL A 164 -6.96 14.79 -10.10
CA VAL A 164 -7.05 15.20 -8.70
C VAL A 164 -6.84 14.08 -7.67
N ILE A 165 -5.57 13.84 -7.32
CA ILE A 165 -5.22 13.51 -5.94
C ILE A 165 -4.73 14.83 -5.33
N TYR A 166 -5.49 15.38 -4.40
CA TYR A 166 -5.11 16.61 -3.70
C TYR A 166 -3.71 16.46 -3.06
N ASN A 167 -2.91 17.51 -3.13
CA ASN A 167 -1.69 17.64 -2.34
C ASN A 167 -2.10 17.67 -0.85
N TRP A 168 -1.61 16.70 -0.06
CA TRP A 168 -1.69 16.69 1.41
C TRP A 168 -0.30 16.87 2.00
#